data_AF-A0A653QVU9-F1
#
_entry.id   AF-A0A653QVU9-F1
#
_cell.length_a   1.000
_cell.length_b   1.000
_cell.length_c   1.000
_cell.angle_alpha   90.00
_cell.angle_beta   90.00
_cell.angle_gamma   90.00
#
_symmetry.space_group_name_H-M   'P 1'
#
loop_
_entity.id
_entity.type
_entity.pdbx_description
1 polymer ?
#
loop_
_entity_poly.entity_id
_entity_poly.type
_entity_poly.pdbx_seq_one_letter_code
_entity_poly.pdbx_strand_id
1 'polypeptide(L)' 'MQSTLNQLRSNPVEWRRRGLTPPDVIQAMIEQRLAEPGHSQLVGDPSYQDFFRS' A
#
# COMPACT_ATOMS: atom_id res chain seq x y z
N MET A 1 -12.18 9.12 -12.58
CA MET A 1 -12.30 8.02 -11.59
C MET A 1 -11.39 8.16 -10.35
N GLN A 2 -10.50 9.16 -10.23
CA GLN A 2 -9.68 9.37 -9.02
C GLN A 2 -10.48 9.85 -7.79
N SER A 3 -11.61 10.52 -8.01
CA SER A 3 -12.45 11.10 -6.96
C SER A 3 -13.00 10.06 -5.98
N THR A 4 -13.37 8.88 -6.48
CA THR A 4 -14.00 7.82 -5.68
C THR A 4 -13.03 7.17 -4.68
N LEU A 5 -11.76 6.99 -5.06
CA LEU A 5 -10.76 6.38 -4.16
C LEU A 5 -10.35 7.33 -3.03
N ASN A 6 -10.22 8.63 -3.33
CA ASN A 6 -9.89 9.62 -2.29
C ASN A 6 -11.05 9.78 -1.28
N GLN A 7 -12.30 9.71 -1.75
CA GLN A 7 -13.48 9.71 -0.86
C GLN A 7 -13.58 8.45 0.00
N LEU A 8 -13.20 7.29 -0.52
CA LEU A 8 -13.14 6.08 0.28
C LEU A 8 -12.03 6.21 1.33
N ARG A 9 -10.82 6.63 0.94
CA ARG A 9 -9.68 6.80 1.87
C ARG A 9 -9.94 7.78 3.00
N SER A 10 -10.77 8.81 2.79
CA SER A 10 -11.06 9.82 3.82
C SER A 10 -12.01 9.32 4.91
N ASN A 11 -12.71 8.20 4.73
CA ASN A 11 -13.62 7.66 5.75
C ASN A 11 -13.37 6.16 6.04
N PRO A 12 -12.54 5.84 7.05
CA PRO A 12 -12.25 4.47 7.49
C PRO A 12 -13.48 3.62 7.84
N VAL A 13 -14.60 4.24 8.23
CA VAL A 13 -15.84 3.52 8.59
C VAL A 13 -16.49 2.89 7.35
N GLU A 14 -16.42 3.57 6.21
CA GLU A 14 -16.95 3.07 4.94
C GLU A 14 -16.22 1.82 4.44
N TRP A 15 -14.95 1.66 4.79
CA TRP A 15 -14.18 0.44 4.50
C TRP A 15 -14.73 -0.73 5.28
N ARG A 16 -14.86 -0.58 6.61
CA ARG A 16 -15.38 -1.63 7.48
C ARG A 16 -16.80 -2.04 7.07
N ARG A 17 -17.65 -1.07 6.73
CA ARG A 17 -19.03 -1.31 6.25
C ARG A 17 -19.07 -2.17 4.98
N ARG A 18 -18.05 -2.07 4.13
CA ARG A 18 -17.91 -2.83 2.88
C ARG A 18 -17.12 -4.14 3.07
N GLY A 19 -16.76 -4.50 4.30
CA GLY A 19 -15.92 -5.67 4.59
C GLY A 19 -14.45 -5.49 4.20
N LEU A 20 -14.00 -4.24 3.99
CA LEU A 20 -12.62 -3.91 3.64
C LEU A 20 -11.82 -3.47 4.86
N THR A 21 -10.52 -3.77 4.87
CA THR A 21 -9.59 -3.32 5.90
C THR A 21 -9.26 -1.83 5.74
N PRO A 22 -9.42 -0.99 6.78
CA PRO A 22 -9.11 0.44 6.70
C PRO A 22 -7.67 0.77 6.31
N PRO A 23 -7.41 1.93 5.69
CA PRO A 23 -6.07 2.33 5.23
C PRO A 23 -5.01 2.36 6.33
N ASP A 24 -5.36 2.81 7.54
CA ASP A 24 -4.47 2.89 8.70
C ASP A 24 -4.02 1.50 9.17
N VAL A 25 -4.94 0.53 9.19
CA VAL A 25 -4.63 -0.86 9.54
C VAL A 25 -3.73 -1.48 8.47
N ILE A 26 -4.01 -1.22 7.19
CA ILE A 26 -3.14 -1.67 6.09
C ILE A 26 -1.73 -1.07 6.23
N GLN A 27 -1.63 0.22 6.53
CA GLN A 27 -0.35 0.90 6.73
C GLN A 27 0.46 0.26 7.87
N ALA A 28 -0.17 0.01 9.02
CA ALA A 28 0.49 -0.65 10.14
C ALA A 28 0.99 -2.07 9.78
N MET A 29 0.22 -2.83 9.01
CA MET A 29 0.63 -4.16 8.54
C MET A 29 1.84 -4.08 7.59
N ILE A 30 1.89 -3.07 6.71
CA ILE A 30 3.02 -2.85 5.81
C ILE A 30 4.27 -2.49 6.61
N GLU A 31 4.16 -1.54 7.55
CA GLU A 31 5.27 -1.11 8.38
C GLU A 31 5.84 -2.27 9.21
N GLN A 32 4.96 -3.07 9.81
CA GLN A 32 5.37 -4.26 10.54
C GLN A 32 6.14 -5.24 9.65
N ARG A 33 5.65 -5.51 8.43
CA ARG A 33 6.33 -6.41 7.48
C ARG A 33 7.68 -5.86 7.02
N LEU A 34 7.77 -4.56 6.75
CA LEU A 34 9.02 -3.93 6.33
C LEU A 34 10.05 -3.86 7.47
N ALA A 35 9.62 -3.89 8.73
CA ALA A 35 10.51 -3.99 9.87
C ALA A 35 11.13 -5.39 10.05
N GLU A 36 10.60 -6.43 9.37
CA GLU A 36 11.16 -7.78 9.45
C GLU A 36 12.51 -7.87 8.72
N PRO A 37 13.51 -8.56 9.29
CA PRO A 37 14.80 -8.77 8.64
C PRO A 37 14.63 -9.43 7.26
N GLY A 38 15.32 -8.89 6.25
CA GLY A 38 15.26 -9.40 4.87
C GLY A 38 14.26 -8.71 3.94
N HIS A 39 13.47 -7.75 4.43
CA HIS A 39 12.57 -6.92 3.61
C HIS A 39 13.18 -5.58 3.16
N SER A 40 14.45 -5.33 3.47
CA SER A 40 15.22 -4.22 2.89
C SER A 40 15.38 -4.44 1.39
N GLN A 41 15.04 -3.44 0.56
CA GLN A 41 15.36 -3.46 -0.87
C GLN A 41 16.85 -3.78 -1.04
N LEU A 42 17.15 -4.85 -1.77
CA LEU A 42 18.51 -5.17 -2.15
C LEU A 42 19.01 -4.03 -3.04
N VAL A 43 20.06 -3.35 -2.60
CA VAL A 43 20.67 -2.26 -3.36
C VAL A 43 21.16 -2.85 -4.70
N GLY A 44 20.46 -2.52 -5.79
CA GLY A 44 20.80 -2.97 -7.14
C GLY A 44 19.68 -3.66 -7.92
N ASP A 45 18.52 -3.94 -7.31
CA ASP A 45 17.39 -4.51 -8.07
C ASP A 45 16.77 -3.47 -9.02
N PRO A 46 16.53 -3.82 -10.30
CA PRO A 46 15.85 -2.94 -11.24
C PRO A 46 14.45 -2.60 -10.72
N SER A 47 14.08 -1.33 -10.80
CA SER A 47 12.75 -0.91 -10.42
C SER A 47 11.73 -1.47 -11.42
N TYR A 48 10.48 -1.63 -10.99
CA TYR A 48 9.40 -2.02 -11.90
C TYR A 48 9.27 -1.08 -13.11
N GLN A 49 9.67 0.19 -12.98
CA GLN A 49 9.64 1.16 -14.07
C GLN A 49 10.70 0.87 -15.15
N ASP A 50 11.81 0.22 -14.80
CA ASP A 50 12.91 -0.05 -15.73
C ASP A 50 12.52 -1.07 -16.80
N PHE A 51 11.53 -1.93 -16.53
CA PHE A 51 10.99 -2.91 -17.50
C PHE A 51 10.28 -2.28 -18.70
N PHE A 52 9.84 -1.03 -18.61
CA PHE A 52 9.05 -0.36 -19.67
C PHE A 52 9.85 0.70 -20.43
N ARG A 53 11.15 0.85 -20.15
CA ARG A 53 12.03 1.83 -20.80
C ARG A 53 12.75 1.27 -22.04
N SER A 54 12.05 0.39 -22.78
CA SER A 54 12.51 -0.20 -24.06
C SER A 54 12.25 0.72 -25.25
#